data_AF-A0A7L8U9N5-F1
#
_entry.id   AF-A0A7L8U9N5-F1
#
_cell.length_a   1.000
_cell.length_b   1.000
_cell.length_c   1.000
_cell.angle_alpha   90.00
_cell.angle_beta   90.00
_cell.angle_gamma   90.00
#
_symmetry.space_group_name_H-M   'P 1'
#
loop_
_entity.id
_entity.type
_entity.pdbx_description
1 polymer ?
#
loop_
_entity_poly.entity_id
_entity_poly.type
_entity_poly.pdbx_seq_one_letter_code
_entity_poly.pdbx_strand_id
1 'polypeptide(L)'
;MSELITESLYCQISDKLLKEIDLSKLPLYGEYEYYKITAERYGKVKIKLDIEKDIDKIKYVESLNSKRLSSQNYYTYEWEVEEKKLPKVYEPLIRPEIMRFIEIFSIFNKNKNVILKFSVVDGDYKTSEKYAYELAVRYALIELFNQI
;
A
#
# COMPACT_ATOMS: atom_id res chain seq x y z
N MET A 1 -16.38 11.52 17.71
CA MET A 1 -16.29 12.21 16.42
C MET A 1 -15.45 11.34 15.51
N SER A 2 -16.09 10.65 14.58
CA SER A 2 -15.39 9.97 13.48
C SER A 2 -14.96 11.05 12.50
N GLU A 3 -13.66 11.32 12.41
CA GLU A 3 -13.11 12.07 11.28
C GLU A 3 -13.46 11.27 10.03
N LEU A 4 -14.47 11.75 9.30
CA LEU A 4 -14.64 11.41 7.91
C LEU A 4 -13.34 11.81 7.23
N ILE A 5 -12.63 10.83 6.67
CA ILE A 5 -11.62 11.08 5.66
C ILE A 5 -12.38 11.76 4.51
N THR A 6 -12.46 13.09 4.57
CA THR A 6 -13.08 13.92 3.56
C THR A 6 -12.27 13.78 2.28
N GLU A 7 -12.94 13.90 1.14
CA GLU A 7 -12.35 13.92 -0.21
C GLU A 7 -11.08 14.79 -0.32
N SER A 8 -10.90 15.77 0.57
CA SER A 8 -9.70 16.60 0.71
C SER A 8 -8.39 15.80 0.91
N LEU A 9 -8.42 14.64 1.57
CA LEU A 9 -7.21 13.84 1.82
C LEU A 9 -6.67 13.24 0.51
N TYR A 10 -7.57 12.82 -0.40
CA TYR A 10 -7.20 12.35 -1.73
C TYR A 10 -6.83 13.51 -2.68
N CYS A 11 -7.41 14.70 -2.50
CA CYS A 11 -7.00 15.90 -3.24
C CYS A 11 -5.54 16.30 -2.98
N GLN A 12 -5.03 16.16 -1.75
CA GLN A 12 -3.62 16.42 -1.42
C GLN A 12 -2.63 15.48 -2.14
N ILE A 13 -3.12 14.33 -2.61
CA ILE A 13 -2.32 13.35 -3.34
C ILE A 13 -2.06 13.84 -4.78
N SER A 14 -2.99 14.61 -5.38
CA SER A 14 -2.99 14.98 -6.81
C SER A 14 -1.72 15.71 -7.29
N ASP A 15 -1.16 16.62 -6.50
CA ASP A 15 0.04 17.38 -6.93
C ASP A 15 1.32 16.55 -6.88
N LYS A 16 1.37 15.55 -5.98
CA LYS A 16 2.51 14.63 -5.87
C LYS A 16 2.46 13.53 -6.93
N LEU A 17 1.25 13.17 -7.35
CA LEU A 17 0.96 12.16 -8.35
C LEU A 17 1.47 12.51 -9.77
N LEU A 18 1.80 13.77 -10.05
CA LEU A 18 2.42 14.12 -11.34
C LEU A 18 3.92 13.78 -11.44
N LYS A 19 4.55 13.38 -10.33
CA LYS A 19 5.98 13.09 -10.28
C LYS A 19 6.23 11.59 -10.49
N GLU A 20 7.22 11.27 -11.31
CA GLU A 20 7.73 9.90 -11.41
C GLU A 20 8.42 9.50 -10.12
N ILE A 21 8.26 8.24 -9.71
CA ILE A 21 8.90 7.72 -8.51
C ILE A 21 10.42 7.65 -8.70
N ASP A 22 11.17 8.19 -7.75
CA ASP A 22 12.62 8.03 -7.69
C ASP A 22 12.97 6.63 -7.18
N LEU A 23 13.31 5.74 -8.12
CA LEU A 23 13.65 4.34 -7.83
C LEU A 23 14.83 4.19 -6.88
N SER A 24 15.72 5.19 -6.76
CA SER A 24 16.87 5.15 -5.85
C SER A 24 16.47 5.21 -4.37
N LYS A 25 15.24 5.65 -4.08
CA LYS A 25 14.70 5.75 -2.72
C LYS A 25 14.01 4.47 -2.25
N LEU A 26 13.85 3.48 -3.12
CA LEU A 26 13.23 2.21 -2.75
C LEU A 26 14.19 1.36 -1.89
N PRO A 27 13.68 0.61 -0.89
CA PRO A 27 12.26 0.49 -0.54
C PRO A 27 11.74 1.67 0.30
N LEU A 28 10.49 2.07 0.04
CA LEU A 28 9.76 3.02 0.88
C LEU A 28 8.91 2.27 1.91
N TYR A 29 8.70 2.89 3.07
CA TYR A 29 7.88 2.34 4.15
C TYR A 29 6.88 3.36 4.63
N GLY A 30 5.61 2.96 4.73
CA GLY A 30 4.58 3.69 5.44
C GLY A 30 4.17 2.89 6.66
N GLU A 31 4.10 3.55 7.80
CA GLU A 31 3.84 2.95 9.08
C GLU A 31 2.92 3.85 9.89
N TYR A 32 1.76 3.33 10.28
CA TYR A 32 0.87 4.08 11.14
C TYR A 32 0.45 3.26 12.35
N GLU A 33 0.49 3.91 13.51
CA GLU A 33 0.03 3.40 14.78
C GLU A 33 -1.16 4.23 15.26
N TYR A 34 -2.31 3.59 15.41
CA TYR A 34 -3.51 4.21 15.94
C TYR A 34 -3.61 3.92 17.45
N TYR A 35 -3.74 4.99 18.24
CA TYR A 35 -3.83 4.94 19.69
C TYR A 35 -5.22 5.35 20.18
N LYS A 36 -5.73 4.72 21.24
CA LYS A 36 -6.89 5.27 21.96
C LYS A 36 -6.47 6.49 22.77
N ILE A 37 -7.47 7.28 23.15
CA ILE A 37 -7.35 8.41 24.09
C ILE A 37 -6.69 7.94 25.42
N THR A 38 -6.87 6.67 25.79
CA THR A 38 -6.25 6.06 26.98
C THR A 38 -4.79 5.61 26.80
N ALA A 39 -4.13 6.00 25.70
CA ALA A 39 -2.75 5.63 25.32
C ALA A 39 -2.48 4.13 25.06
N GLU A 40 -3.52 3.30 25.04
CA GLU A 40 -3.39 1.93 24.54
C GLU A 40 -3.26 1.94 23.00
N ARG A 41 -2.38 1.09 22.45
CA ARG A 41 -2.25 0.88 21.00
C ARG A 41 -3.40 -0.02 20.49
N TYR A 42 -4.07 0.42 19.42
CA TYR A 42 -5.28 -0.21 18.86
C TYR A 42 -5.06 -0.88 17.51
N GLY A 43 -4.16 -0.34 16.70
CA GLY A 43 -3.78 -0.94 15.43
C GLY A 43 -2.43 -0.40 14.98
N LYS A 44 -1.61 -1.27 14.42
CA LYS A 44 -0.36 -0.91 13.75
C LYS A 44 -0.34 -1.62 12.41
N VAL A 45 0.10 -0.92 11.37
CA VAL A 45 0.41 -1.57 10.09
C VAL A 45 1.61 -0.90 9.46
N LYS A 46 2.47 -1.72 8.87
CA LYS A 46 3.62 -1.29 8.10
C LYS A 46 3.52 -1.87 6.69
N ILE A 47 3.47 -0.99 5.72
CA ILE A 47 3.38 -1.32 4.31
C ILE A 47 4.68 -0.87 3.64
N LYS A 48 5.25 -1.76 2.84
CA LYS A 48 6.48 -1.55 2.10
C LYS A 48 6.15 -1.41 0.61
N LEU A 49 6.77 -0.46 -0.05
CA LEU A 49 6.83 -0.36 -1.51
C LEU A 49 8.25 -0.66 -1.98
N ASP A 50 8.43 -1.65 -2.85
CA ASP A 50 9.73 -2.07 -3.38
C ASP A 50 9.59 -2.45 -4.86
N ILE A 51 10.70 -2.84 -5.49
CA ILE A 51 10.72 -3.46 -6.81
C ILE A 51 10.46 -4.96 -6.66
N GLU A 52 9.59 -5.51 -7.51
CA GLU A 52 9.39 -6.95 -7.61
C GLU A 52 10.68 -7.64 -8.07
N LYS A 53 11.09 -8.68 -7.34
CA LYS A 53 12.33 -9.43 -7.60
C LYS A 53 12.08 -10.90 -7.90
N ASP A 54 10.85 -11.36 -7.73
CA ASP A 54 10.44 -12.71 -8.10
C ASP A 54 10.40 -12.85 -9.63
N ILE A 55 11.33 -13.63 -10.16
CA ILE A 55 11.51 -13.85 -11.60
C ILE A 55 10.25 -14.44 -12.24
N ASP A 56 9.53 -15.31 -11.54
CA ASP A 56 8.35 -15.95 -12.10
C ASP A 56 7.17 -14.98 -12.16
N LYS A 57 7.02 -14.11 -11.14
CA LYS A 57 6.04 -13.00 -11.19
C LYS A 57 6.36 -12.00 -12.29
N ILE A 58 7.64 -11.65 -12.46
CA ILE A 58 8.11 -10.74 -13.52
C ILE A 58 7.78 -11.31 -14.90
N LYS A 59 8.19 -12.57 -15.18
CA LYS A 59 7.90 -13.24 -16.45
C LYS A 59 6.41 -13.36 -16.72
N TYR A 60 5.62 -13.67 -15.70
CA TYR A 60 4.16 -13.74 -15.82
C TYR A 60 3.59 -12.40 -16.28
N VAL A 61 3.97 -11.30 -15.64
CA VAL A 61 3.56 -9.94 -16.01
C VAL A 61 4.02 -9.56 -17.42
N GLU A 62 5.28 -9.82 -17.77
CA GLU A 62 5.82 -9.57 -19.10
C GLU A 62 5.07 -10.36 -20.19
N SER A 63 4.66 -11.59 -19.89
CA SER A 63 3.86 -12.41 -20.80
C SER A 63 2.46 -11.80 -21.06
N LEU A 64 1.85 -11.15 -20.05
CA LEU A 64 0.59 -10.43 -20.21
C LEU A 64 0.77 -9.17 -21.06
N ASN A 65 1.90 -8.47 -20.89
CA ASN A 65 2.27 -7.30 -21.69
C ASN A 65 2.43 -7.61 -23.17
N SER A 66 3.12 -8.70 -23.51
CA SER A 66 3.30 -9.12 -24.90
C SER A 66 1.98 -9.37 -25.66
N LYS A 67 0.88 -9.61 -24.92
CA LYS A 67 -0.47 -9.89 -25.44
C LYS A 67 -1.40 -8.68 -25.44
N ARG A 68 -1.04 -7.57 -24.79
CA ARG A 68 -1.86 -6.34 -24.71
C ARG A 68 -1.07 -5.14 -25.22
N LEU A 69 -1.55 -4.53 -26.30
CA LEU A 69 -1.14 -3.19 -26.76
C LEU A 69 -1.61 -2.14 -25.75
N SER A 70 -0.95 -1.97 -24.61
CA SER A 70 -0.87 -0.68 -23.91
C SER A 70 -0.03 -0.76 -22.64
N SER A 71 0.64 0.36 -22.40
CA SER A 71 1.48 0.76 -21.29
C SER A 71 0.81 0.73 -19.92
N GLN A 72 0.40 -0.45 -19.44
CA GLN A 72 -0.04 -0.59 -18.05
C GLN A 72 1.18 -0.76 -17.16
N ASN A 73 1.32 0.10 -16.15
CA ASN A 73 2.28 -0.14 -15.08
C ASN A 73 1.75 -1.33 -14.27
N TYR A 74 2.60 -2.31 -14.00
CA TYR A 74 2.21 -3.48 -13.24
C TYR A 74 2.63 -3.34 -11.80
N TYR A 75 1.68 -3.66 -10.93
CA TYR A 75 1.86 -3.66 -9.50
C TYR A 75 1.53 -5.03 -8.97
N THR A 76 2.33 -5.50 -8.01
CA THR A 76 2.07 -6.73 -7.27
C THR A 76 1.75 -6.42 -5.82
N TYR A 77 1.08 -7.37 -5.18
CA TYR A 77 0.75 -7.31 -3.77
C TYR A 77 1.20 -8.61 -3.09
N GLU A 78 1.78 -8.49 -1.90
CA GLU A 78 2.22 -9.63 -1.09
C GLU A 78 1.90 -9.45 0.40
N TRP A 79 1.53 -10.56 1.05
CA TRP A 79 1.36 -10.62 2.50
C TRP A 79 2.59 -11.27 3.12
N GLU A 80 3.49 -10.46 3.68
CA GLU A 80 4.76 -10.93 4.26
C GLU A 80 4.71 -10.97 5.80
N VAL A 81 3.56 -10.68 6.43
CA VAL A 81 3.46 -10.63 7.90
C VAL A 81 3.39 -12.03 8.52
N GLU A 82 4.12 -12.22 9.61
CA GLU A 82 4.03 -13.41 10.46
C GLU A 82 2.66 -13.52 11.16
N GLU A 83 2.10 -14.73 11.24
CA GLU A 83 0.80 -14.99 11.88
C GLU A 83 0.72 -14.52 13.34
N LYS A 84 1.85 -14.45 14.05
CA LYS A 84 1.95 -13.97 15.43
C LYS A 84 1.71 -12.47 15.57
N LYS A 85 2.00 -11.69 14.52
CA LYS A 85 1.90 -10.23 14.53
C LYS A 85 0.57 -9.78 13.96
N LEU A 86 0.24 -10.31 12.79
CA LEU A 86 -1.00 -10.01 12.10
C LEU A 86 -1.51 -11.27 11.39
N PRO A 87 -2.55 -11.91 11.95
CA PRO A 87 -3.16 -13.09 11.36
C PRO A 87 -3.65 -12.86 9.93
N LYS A 88 -3.43 -13.85 9.05
CA LYS A 88 -3.83 -13.81 7.64
C LYS A 88 -5.35 -13.63 7.43
N VAL A 89 -6.18 -13.99 8.41
CA VAL A 89 -7.64 -13.74 8.38
C VAL A 89 -7.99 -12.26 8.23
N TYR A 90 -7.06 -11.35 8.51
CA TYR A 90 -7.24 -9.90 8.32
C TYR A 90 -6.80 -9.39 6.94
N GLU A 91 -6.12 -10.21 6.13
CA GLU A 91 -5.75 -9.85 4.76
C GLU A 91 -6.94 -9.30 3.94
N PRO A 92 -8.17 -9.85 4.02
CA PRO A 92 -9.33 -9.30 3.32
C PRO A 92 -9.73 -7.89 3.74
N LEU A 93 -9.26 -7.39 4.89
CA LEU A 93 -9.51 -6.02 5.36
C LEU A 93 -8.49 -5.03 4.81
N ILE A 94 -7.25 -5.47 4.58
CA ILE A 94 -6.15 -4.61 4.14
C ILE A 94 -6.02 -4.59 2.63
N ARG A 95 -6.07 -5.78 2.03
CA ARG A 95 -5.82 -5.97 0.61
C ARG A 95 -6.69 -5.05 -0.25
N PRO A 96 -8.01 -4.87 -0.01
CA PRO A 96 -8.83 -3.98 -0.84
C PRO A 96 -8.35 -2.52 -0.83
N GLU A 97 -7.89 -2.01 0.31
CA GLU A 97 -7.40 -0.63 0.43
C GLU A 97 -6.06 -0.47 -0.33
N ILE A 98 -5.15 -1.45 -0.21
CA ILE A 98 -3.90 -1.46 -0.99
C ILE A 98 -4.19 -1.54 -2.49
N MET A 99 -5.13 -2.39 -2.91
CA MET A 99 -5.49 -2.52 -4.32
C MET A 99 -6.07 -1.23 -4.89
N ARG A 100 -6.96 -0.53 -4.16
CA ARG A 100 -7.44 0.80 -4.56
C ARG A 100 -6.31 1.81 -4.70
N PHE A 101 -5.35 1.73 -3.79
CA PHE A 101 -4.22 2.63 -3.81
C PHE A 101 -3.27 2.36 -4.98
N ILE A 102 -3.06 1.08 -5.32
CA ILE A 102 -2.40 0.65 -6.55
C ILE A 102 -3.12 1.20 -7.78
N GLU A 103 -4.45 1.09 -7.86
CA GLU A 103 -5.23 1.61 -8.99
C GLU A 103 -5.01 3.12 -9.15
N ILE A 104 -5.13 3.89 -8.06
CA ILE A 104 -4.84 5.33 -8.07
C ILE A 104 -3.40 5.55 -8.52
N PHE A 105 -2.43 4.90 -7.88
CA PHE A 105 -1.00 5.08 -8.19
C PHE A 105 -0.68 4.77 -9.67
N SER A 106 -1.35 3.76 -10.24
CA SER A 106 -1.15 3.32 -11.62
C SER A 106 -1.53 4.35 -12.67
N ILE A 107 -2.51 5.22 -12.38
CA ILE A 107 -2.96 6.30 -13.25
C ILE A 107 -1.85 7.35 -13.42
N PHE A 108 -1.02 7.50 -12.39
CA PHE A 108 -0.18 8.67 -12.19
C PHE A 108 1.30 8.39 -12.39
N ASN A 109 1.81 7.31 -11.81
CA ASN A 109 3.17 6.85 -12.06
C ASN A 109 3.27 6.37 -13.51
N LYS A 110 4.17 6.94 -14.32
CA LYS A 110 4.38 6.55 -15.73
C LYS A 110 5.63 5.70 -15.95
N ASN A 111 6.26 5.22 -14.87
CA ASN A 111 7.46 4.40 -14.98
C ASN A 111 7.13 2.98 -15.50
N LYS A 112 7.28 2.78 -16.81
CA LYS A 112 6.85 1.56 -17.52
C LYS A 112 7.80 0.38 -17.38
N ASN A 113 9.01 0.59 -16.86
CA ASN A 113 10.09 -0.40 -16.94
C ASN A 113 10.25 -1.22 -15.66
N VAL A 114 9.44 -0.96 -14.64
CA VAL A 114 9.61 -1.56 -13.31
C VAL A 114 8.27 -2.05 -12.79
N ILE A 115 8.26 -3.27 -12.25
CA ILE A 115 7.11 -3.82 -11.54
C ILE A 115 7.28 -3.46 -10.07
N LEU A 116 6.35 -2.68 -9.54
CA LEU A 116 6.39 -2.25 -8.14
C LEU A 116 5.56 -3.21 -7.28
N LYS A 117 6.09 -3.57 -6.11
CA LYS A 117 5.49 -4.50 -5.17
C LYS A 117 5.09 -3.79 -3.88
N PHE A 118 3.81 -3.89 -3.53
CA PHE A 118 3.32 -3.51 -2.21
C PHE A 118 3.29 -4.75 -1.31
N SER A 119 3.98 -4.68 -0.17
CA SER A 119 3.98 -5.76 0.83
C SER A 119 3.48 -5.25 2.18
N VAL A 120 2.61 -6.00 2.84
CA VAL A 120 2.39 -5.81 4.28
C VAL A 120 3.49 -6.57 5.02
N VAL A 121 4.33 -5.87 5.77
CA VAL A 121 5.55 -6.45 6.38
C VAL A 121 5.53 -6.48 7.91
N ASP A 122 4.66 -5.69 8.53
CA ASP A 122 4.47 -5.68 9.97
C ASP A 122 3.06 -5.21 10.33
N GLY A 123 2.60 -5.56 11.53
CA GLY A 123 1.35 -5.05 12.06
C GLY A 123 1.00 -5.62 13.44
N ASP A 124 0.04 -4.98 14.09
CA ASP A 124 -0.55 -5.39 15.37
C ASP A 124 -2.04 -5.07 15.32
N TYR A 125 -2.88 -5.98 15.79
CA TYR A 125 -4.34 -5.86 15.67
C TYR A 125 -5.07 -6.42 16.89
N LYS A 126 -6.02 -5.63 17.41
CA LYS A 126 -7.01 -6.08 18.41
C LYS A 126 -8.36 -6.34 17.75
N THR A 127 -8.91 -7.53 17.99
CA THR A 127 -10.11 -8.08 17.32
C THR A 127 -11.34 -7.19 17.36
N SER A 128 -11.50 -6.40 18.43
CA SER A 128 -12.65 -5.54 18.66
C SER A 128 -12.71 -4.28 17.78
N GLU A 129 -11.68 -3.98 16.97
CA GLU A 129 -11.41 -2.60 16.52
C GLU A 129 -11.01 -2.52 15.03
N LYS A 130 -11.80 -3.19 14.19
CA LYS A 130 -11.68 -3.18 12.73
C LYS A 130 -11.49 -1.78 12.12
N TYR A 131 -12.26 -0.78 12.57
CA TYR A 131 -12.23 0.57 12.01
C TYR A 131 -10.90 1.31 12.25
N ALA A 132 -10.33 1.18 13.46
CA ALA A 132 -9.04 1.80 13.77
C ALA A 132 -7.92 1.25 12.88
N TYR A 133 -8.03 -0.03 12.54
CA TYR A 133 -7.08 -0.71 11.70
C TYR A 133 -7.19 -0.32 10.21
N GLU A 134 -8.41 -0.19 9.68
CA GLU A 134 -8.64 0.36 8.34
C GLU A 134 -8.08 1.79 8.21
N LEU A 135 -8.21 2.62 9.25
CA LEU A 135 -7.60 3.94 9.28
C LEU A 135 -6.08 3.87 9.27
N ALA A 136 -5.47 3.01 10.08
CA ALA A 136 -4.02 2.83 10.10
C ALA A 136 -3.48 2.41 8.73
N VAL A 137 -4.18 1.53 8.01
CA VAL A 137 -3.83 1.14 6.63
C VAL A 137 -3.84 2.35 5.70
N ARG A 138 -4.91 3.15 5.74
CA ARG A 138 -5.02 4.35 4.89
C ARG A 138 -3.92 5.36 5.16
N TYR A 139 -3.62 5.63 6.44
CA TYR A 139 -2.57 6.58 6.79
C TYR A 139 -1.16 6.06 6.44
N ALA A 140 -0.88 4.77 6.62
CA ALA A 140 0.37 4.16 6.19
C ALA A 140 0.55 4.27 4.66
N LEU A 141 -0.52 4.05 3.90
CA LEU A 141 -0.51 4.24 2.44
C LEU A 141 -0.24 5.70 2.06
N ILE A 142 -0.88 6.66 2.71
CA ILE A 142 -0.65 8.09 2.48
C ILE A 142 0.80 8.48 2.80
N GLU A 143 1.36 7.93 3.88
CA GLU A 143 2.76 8.14 4.23
C GLU A 143 3.71 7.62 3.15
N LEU A 144 3.45 6.44 2.57
CA LEU A 144 4.21 5.93 1.42
C LEU A 144 4.17 6.93 0.27
N PHE A 145 2.99 7.42 -0.09
CA PHE A 145 2.87 8.38 -1.19
C PHE A 145 3.56 9.71 -0.91
N ASN A 146 3.59 10.13 0.35
CA ASN A 146 4.25 11.38 0.70
C ASN A 146 5.77 11.36 0.49
N GLN A 147 6.36 10.16 0.39
CA GLN A 147 7.79 9.94 0.18
C GLN A 147 8.18 9.77 -1.31
N ILE A 148 7.18 9.56 -2.18
CA ILE A 148 7.33 9.47 -3.63
C ILE A 148 7.52 10.88 -4.20
#